data_AF-A0A5E4LV58-F1
#
_entry.id   AF-A0A5E4LV58-F1
#
_cell.length_a   1.000
_cell.length_b   1.000
_cell.length_c   1.000
_cell.angle_alpha   90.00
_cell.angle_beta   90.00
_cell.angle_gamma   90.00
#
_symmetry.space_group_name_H-M   'P 1'
#
loop_
_entity.id
_entity.type
_entity.pdbx_description
1 polymer ?
#
loop_
_entity_poly.entity_id
_entity_poly.type
_entity_poly.pdbx_seq_one_letter_code
_entity_poly.pdbx_strand_id
1 'polypeptide(L)'
;MGIFDFLKGKGKKPGQECPNCGEKINLTMERCPKCGVRIKSMFRRRCPRCQTLNEIDIVKCIKCFYDFEAELVRANKTFYVCPICGYKMPDMYNKCPACEANFA
;
A
#
# COMPACT_ATOMS: atom_id res chain seq x y z
N MET A 1 25.72 -26.35 -18.31
CA MET A 1 24.25 -26.18 -18.29
C MET A 1 23.91 -25.20 -17.17
N GLY A 2 23.90 -23.90 -17.48
CA GLY A 2 23.48 -22.87 -16.53
C GLY A 2 22.01 -22.58 -16.76
N ILE A 3 21.16 -23.00 -15.83
CA ILE A 3 19.74 -22.66 -15.80
C ILE A 3 19.46 -22.03 -14.44
N PHE A 4 18.55 -21.06 -14.44
CA PHE A 4 18.14 -20.21 -13.32
C PHE A 4 18.83 -18.84 -13.17
N ASP A 5 19.01 -18.14 -14.30
CA ASP A 5 18.65 -16.72 -14.33
C ASP A 5 17.14 -16.59 -14.20
N PHE A 6 16.65 -16.71 -12.96
CA PHE A 6 15.25 -16.52 -12.61
C PHE A 6 14.90 -15.04 -12.77
N LEU A 7 14.41 -14.74 -13.96
CA LEU A 7 13.72 -13.53 -14.43
C LEU A 7 13.42 -12.51 -13.33
N LYS A 8 14.29 -11.51 -13.28
CA LYS A 8 14.11 -10.22 -12.62
C LYS A 8 12.89 -9.52 -13.23
N GLY A 9 11.70 -9.87 -12.77
CA GLY A 9 10.44 -9.23 -13.11
C GLY A 9 10.41 -7.78 -12.66
N LYS A 10 11.05 -6.88 -13.42
CA LYS A 10 10.87 -5.43 -13.29
C LYS A 10 9.50 -5.06 -13.86
N GLY A 11 8.44 -5.41 -13.14
CA GLY A 11 7.14 -4.79 -13.35
C GLY A 11 7.31 -3.30 -13.16
N LYS A 12 7.23 -2.52 -14.25
CA LYS A 12 7.17 -1.06 -14.19
C LYS A 12 5.90 -0.71 -13.41
N LYS A 13 6.03 -0.45 -12.10
CA LYS A 13 4.96 0.15 -11.31
C LYS A 13 4.62 1.48 -11.98
N PRO A 14 3.34 1.78 -12.27
CA PRO A 14 2.97 3.09 -12.80
C PRO A 14 3.52 4.15 -11.85
N GLY A 15 4.34 5.05 -12.37
CA GLY A 15 4.97 6.11 -11.58
C GLY A 15 3.88 6.86 -10.82
N GLN A 16 3.96 6.85 -9.49
CA GLN A 16 3.00 7.56 -8.66
C GLN A 16 3.41 9.02 -8.60
N GLU A 17 2.46 9.92 -8.45
CA GLU A 17 2.77 11.31 -8.14
C GLU A 17 2.79 11.49 -6.63
N CYS A 18 3.72 12.31 -6.16
CA CYS A 18 3.77 12.76 -4.79
C CYS A 18 2.54 13.63 -4.52
N PRO A 19 1.55 13.23 -3.70
CA PRO A 19 0.38 14.07 -3.44
C PRO A 19 0.70 15.41 -2.74
N ASN A 20 1.94 15.62 -2.27
CA ASN A 20 2.37 16.90 -1.72
C ASN A 20 2.91 17.88 -2.78
N CYS A 21 3.50 17.40 -3.89
CA CYS A 21 4.19 18.29 -4.84
C CYS A 21 4.12 17.89 -6.32
N GLY A 22 3.39 16.82 -6.65
CA GLY A 22 3.20 16.31 -8.01
C GLY A 22 4.41 15.60 -8.63
N GLU A 23 5.53 15.50 -7.92
CA GLU A 23 6.73 14.84 -8.46
C GLU A 23 6.50 13.35 -8.69
N LYS A 24 7.06 12.80 -9.78
CA LYS A 24 6.99 11.36 -10.01
C LYS A 24 7.87 10.63 -8.99
N ILE A 25 7.24 9.77 -8.21
CA ILE A 25 7.86 8.99 -7.15
C ILE A 25 7.73 7.49 -7.44
N ASN A 26 8.68 6.74 -6.91
CA ASN A 26 8.56 5.30 -6.74
C ASN A 26 8.27 5.01 -5.26
N LEU A 27 7.36 4.08 -5.00
CA LEU A 27 6.94 3.68 -3.66
C LEU A 27 8.00 2.93 -2.85
N THR A 28 9.11 2.55 -3.50
CA THR A 28 10.30 2.04 -2.80
C THR A 28 11.21 3.15 -2.29
N MET A 29 10.98 4.42 -2.66
CA MET A 29 11.77 5.55 -2.16
C MET A 29 11.38 5.84 -0.70
N GLU A 30 12.35 6.22 0.15
CA GLU A 30 12.04 6.66 1.51
C GLU A 30 11.39 8.05 1.51
N ARG A 31 11.91 8.95 0.66
CA ARG A 31 11.49 10.35 0.55
C ARG A 31 11.28 10.79 -0.90
N CYS A 32 10.38 11.74 -1.09
CA CYS A 32 10.19 12.40 -2.37
C CYS A 32 11.45 13.21 -2.72
N PRO A 33 12.01 13.07 -3.93
CA PRO A 33 13.24 13.78 -4.32
C PRO A 33 13.06 15.29 -4.43
N LYS A 34 11.84 15.77 -4.70
CA LYS A 34 11.55 17.20 -4.86
C LYS A 34 11.22 17.91 -3.54
N CYS A 35 10.35 17.35 -2.71
CA CYS A 35 9.87 18.02 -1.50
C CYS A 35 10.33 17.38 -0.18
N GLY A 36 11.04 16.25 -0.22
CA GLY A 36 11.59 15.59 0.97
C GLY A 36 10.58 14.86 1.86
N VAL A 37 9.27 14.92 1.56
CA VAL A 37 8.24 14.20 2.33
C VAL A 37 8.47 12.70 2.30
N ARG A 38 8.21 12.01 3.41
CA ARG A 38 8.36 10.55 3.50
C ARG A 38 7.27 9.87 2.68
N ILE A 39 7.65 9.05 1.71
CA ILE A 39 6.71 8.37 0.79
C ILE A 39 5.73 7.48 1.55
N LYS A 40 6.21 6.70 2.54
CA LYS A 40 5.35 5.88 3.40
C LYS A 40 4.28 6.68 4.15
N SER A 41 4.57 7.95 4.48
CA SER A 41 3.62 8.79 5.21
C SER A 41 2.48 9.31 4.35
N MET A 42 2.64 9.26 3.02
CA MET A 42 1.67 9.75 2.04
C MET A 42 0.47 8.81 1.88
N PHE A 43 0.65 7.54 2.21
CA PHE A 43 -0.40 6.54 2.09
C PHE A 43 -0.84 6.10 3.47
N ARG A 44 -2.14 6.18 3.72
CA ARG A 44 -2.74 5.86 5.01
C ARG A 44 -3.89 4.89 4.82
N ARG A 45 -4.09 4.04 5.80
CA ARG A 45 -5.29 3.22 5.89
C ARG A 45 -6.24 3.79 6.94
N ARG A 46 -7.52 3.85 6.58
CA ARG A 46 -8.59 4.20 7.52
C ARG A 46 -8.97 2.97 8.35
N CYS A 47 -9.00 3.12 9.68
CA CYS A 47 -9.49 2.05 10.54
C CYS A 47 -10.99 1.81 10.29
N PRO A 48 -11.43 0.57 10.01
CA PRO A 48 -12.86 0.30 9.76
C PRO A 48 -13.72 0.50 11.01
N ARG A 49 -13.13 0.42 12.22
CA ARG A 49 -13.85 0.58 13.49
C ARG A 49 -13.97 2.04 13.93
N CYS A 50 -12.89 2.81 13.89
CA CYS A 50 -12.85 4.16 14.49
C CYS A 50 -12.44 5.27 13.51
N GLN A 51 -12.21 4.92 12.24
CA GLN A 51 -11.83 5.84 11.16
C GLN A 51 -10.51 6.61 11.31
N THR A 52 -9.73 6.37 12.37
CA THR A 52 -8.37 6.91 12.48
C THR A 52 -7.52 6.49 11.29
N LEU A 53 -6.74 7.43 10.75
CA LEU A 53 -5.73 7.17 9.74
C LEU A 53 -4.51 6.54 10.39
N ASN A 54 -4.02 5.43 9.82
CA ASN A 54 -2.85 4.72 10.31
C ASN A 54 -1.88 4.48 9.15
N GLU A 55 -0.64 4.11 9.50
CA GLU A 55 0.33 3.55 8.55
C GLU A 55 -0.23 2.30 7.86
N ILE A 56 0.14 2.08 6.59
CA ILE A 56 -0.39 0.97 5.79
C ILE A 56 0.02 -0.39 6.37
N ASP A 57 1.26 -0.48 6.85
CA ASP A 57 1.92 -1.69 7.35
C ASP A 57 1.70 -1.92 8.86
N ILE A 58 0.91 -1.07 9.54
CA ILE A 58 0.63 -1.28 10.96
C ILE A 58 -0.27 -2.50 11.19
N VAL A 59 0.02 -3.27 12.23
CA VAL A 59 -0.78 -4.45 12.64
C VAL A 59 -2.06 -4.03 13.37
N LYS A 60 -1.99 -3.00 14.23
CA LYS A 60 -3.12 -2.54 15.05
C LYS A 60 -3.35 -1.04 14.89
N CYS A 61 -4.61 -0.62 14.98
CA CYS A 61 -4.95 0.80 14.96
C CYS A 61 -4.35 1.53 16.17
N ILE A 62 -3.70 2.67 15.94
CA ILE A 62 -3.06 3.49 16.99
C ILE A 62 -4.04 4.02 18.05
N LYS A 63 -5.32 4.15 17.69
CA LYS A 63 -6.35 4.73 18.56
C LYS A 63 -7.17 3.68 19.29
N CYS A 64 -7.75 2.73 18.55
CA CYS A 64 -8.72 1.76 19.10
C CYS A 64 -8.19 0.34 19.20
N PHE A 65 -6.92 0.11 18.87
CA PHE A 65 -6.26 -1.20 18.89
C PHE A 65 -6.93 -2.28 18.03
N TYR A 66 -7.80 -1.89 17.09
CA TYR A 66 -8.35 -2.79 16.10
C TYR A 66 -7.22 -3.52 15.36
N ASP A 67 -7.27 -4.85 15.37
CA ASP A 67 -6.26 -5.70 14.77
C ASP A 67 -6.61 -5.97 13.30
N PHE A 68 -5.80 -5.42 12.40
CA PHE A 68 -6.02 -5.51 10.98
C PHE A 68 -5.70 -6.89 10.41
N GLU A 69 -4.74 -7.61 10.99
CA GLU A 69 -4.36 -8.95 10.52
C GLU A 69 -5.31 -10.01 11.07
N ALA A 70 -5.75 -9.89 12.33
CA ALA A 70 -6.73 -10.79 12.91
C ALA A 70 -8.07 -10.77 12.13
N GLU A 71 -8.43 -9.65 11.51
CA GLU A 71 -9.59 -9.59 10.63
C GLU A 71 -9.40 -10.40 9.35
N LEU A 72 -8.23 -10.31 8.71
CA LEU A 72 -7.93 -11.09 7.51
C LEU A 72 -7.97 -12.59 7.81
N VAL A 73 -7.44 -12.99 8.96
CA VAL A 73 -7.49 -14.38 9.45
C VAL A 73 -8.93 -14.81 9.71
N ARG A 74 -9.71 -14.00 10.45
CA ARG A 74 -11.12 -14.33 10.77
C ARG A 74 -12.02 -14.40 9.54
N ALA A 75 -11.77 -13.56 8.55
CA ALA A 75 -12.54 -13.58 7.31
C ALA A 75 -12.31 -14.85 6.49
N ASN A 76 -11.20 -15.58 6.70
CA ASN A 76 -10.77 -16.73 5.91
C ASN A 76 -10.84 -16.48 4.39
N LYS A 77 -10.54 -15.23 3.99
CA LYS A 77 -10.58 -14.78 2.59
C LYS A 77 -9.16 -14.63 2.06
N THR A 78 -8.99 -14.89 0.77
CA THR A 78 -7.80 -14.46 0.05
C THR A 78 -7.77 -12.93 0.03
N PHE A 79 -6.65 -12.34 0.42
CA PHE A 79 -6.46 -10.90 0.39
C PHE A 79 -5.67 -10.49 -0.84
N TYR A 80 -6.02 -9.35 -1.41
CA TYR A 80 -5.27 -8.74 -2.49
C TYR A 80 -4.32 -7.67 -1.93
N VAL A 81 -3.08 -7.64 -2.42
CA VAL A 81 -2.10 -6.61 -2.07
C VAL A 81 -2.02 -5.62 -3.21
N CYS A 82 -2.32 -4.35 -2.94
CA CYS A 82 -2.16 -3.29 -3.92
C CYS A 82 -0.71 -3.26 -4.43
N PRO A 83 -0.46 -3.45 -5.74
CA PRO A 83 0.91 -3.49 -6.29
C PRO A 83 1.60 -2.13 -6.26
N ILE A 84 0.80 -1.09 -6.04
CA ILE A 84 1.23 0.29 -5.85
C ILE A 84 1.60 0.44 -4.37
N CYS A 85 0.67 0.72 -3.47
CA CYS A 85 0.99 1.10 -2.08
C CYS A 85 1.18 -0.06 -1.08
N GLY A 86 0.99 -1.32 -1.49
CA GLY A 86 1.12 -2.47 -0.58
C GLY A 86 -0.08 -2.69 0.35
N TYR A 87 -1.16 -1.93 0.19
CA TYR A 87 -2.37 -2.08 1.00
C TYR A 87 -3.01 -3.47 0.84
N LYS A 88 -3.22 -4.19 1.96
CA LYS A 88 -3.92 -5.48 2.01
C LYS A 88 -5.43 -5.25 2.05
N MET A 89 -6.15 -5.73 1.02
CA MET A 89 -7.60 -5.65 0.88
C MET A 89 -8.25 -7.02 1.05
N PRO A 90 -9.35 -7.15 1.81
CA PRO A 90 -10.03 -8.43 2.02
C PRO A 90 -10.89 -8.87 0.82
N ASP A 91 -11.18 -7.96 -0.11
CA ASP A 91 -11.99 -8.21 -1.30
C ASP A 91 -11.33 -7.53 -2.52
N MET A 92 -11.77 -7.90 -3.74
CA MET A 92 -11.31 -7.23 -4.96
C MET A 92 -12.00 -5.88 -5.11
N TYR A 93 -11.21 -4.83 -5.23
CA TYR A 93 -11.68 -3.47 -5.52
C TYR A 93 -11.12 -3.05 -6.87
N ASN A 94 -11.90 -2.29 -7.65
CA ASN A 94 -11.40 -1.63 -8.86
C ASN A 94 -10.54 -0.41 -8.53
N LYS A 95 -10.61 0.10 -7.29
CA LYS A 95 -9.84 1.25 -6.82
C LYS A 95 -9.27 0.99 -5.44
N CYS A 96 -7.97 1.26 -5.23
CA CYS A 96 -7.35 1.13 -3.92
C CYS A 96 -7.89 2.18 -2.93
N PRO A 97 -8.39 1.82 -1.75
CA PRO A 97 -8.90 2.80 -0.78
C PRO A 97 -7.79 3.58 -0.05
N ALA A 98 -6.52 3.16 -0.18
CA ALA A 98 -5.40 3.81 0.49
C ALA A 98 -4.59 4.75 -0.41
N CYS A 99 -4.46 4.42 -1.70
CA CYS A 99 -3.71 5.23 -2.68
C CYS A 99 -4.51 5.62 -3.91
N GLU A 100 -5.80 5.28 -3.95
CA GLU A 100 -6.73 5.64 -5.02
C GLU A 100 -6.39 5.12 -6.42
N ALA A 101 -5.38 4.26 -6.53
CA ALA A 101 -5.01 3.65 -7.78
C ALA A 101 -6.16 2.83 -8.36
N ASN A 102 -6.44 3.04 -9.64
CA ASN A 102 -7.42 2.27 -10.40
C ASN A 102 -6.76 1.00 -10.97
N PHE A 103 -7.49 -0.11 -10.93
CA PHE A 103 -7.08 -1.43 -11.43
C PHE A 103 -8.01 -1.97 -12.53
N ALA A 104 -9.07 -1.21 -12.89
CA ALA A 104 -9.99 -1.54 -13.98
C ALA A 104 -9.41 -1.20 -15.36
#